data_AF-A0ABD6X5D4-F1
#
_entry.id   AF-A0ABD6X5D4-F1
#
_cell.length_a   1.000
_cell.length_b   1.000
_cell.length_c   1.000
_cell.angle_alpha   90.00
_cell.angle_beta   90.00
_cell.angle_gamma   90.00
#
_symmetry.space_group_name_H-M   'P 1'
#
loop_
_entity.id
_entity.type
_entity.pdbx_description
1 polymer ?
#
loop_
_entity_poly.entity_id
_entity_poly.type
_entity_poly.pdbx_seq_one_letter_code
_entity_poly.pdbx_strand_id
1 'polypeptide(L)'
;MVIYPLTQGDWEHVHAVWYTWQSLNTGILAFIASIFALNAVRYTEEKRRQRNFIAARAFLPQALSELSTYFEESSKFVNEAWERAKDKSDHCKTPLKEKDCPKLPDGYQQVFKDCISEASPEVAEHLAYILVRLQIHHSRMKSLVKSFSADSHTIQAPSNLMAQVFALAELQGLVNQLFKFSRGTAPFDNKPLSVDNFYSCYDNWGVDIDENDNLKDFTERNHSKRWNT
;
A
#
# COMPACT_ATOMS: atom_id res chain seq x y z
N MET A 1 55.97 7.75 -8.96
CA MET A 1 56.30 6.57 -8.13
C MET A 1 56.74 5.36 -8.94
N VAL A 2 56.11 5.07 -10.08
CA VAL A 2 56.63 4.07 -11.03
C VAL A 2 57.56 4.74 -12.05
N ILE A 3 57.12 5.83 -12.68
CA ILE A 3 57.82 6.41 -13.85
C ILE A 3 59.07 7.24 -13.49
N TYR A 4 59.03 8.04 -12.42
CA TYR A 4 60.13 8.95 -12.06
C TYR A 4 61.43 8.25 -11.58
N PRO A 5 61.40 7.26 -10.67
CA PRO A 5 62.64 6.57 -10.25
C PRO A 5 63.29 5.76 -11.37
N LEU A 6 62.49 5.23 -12.29
CA LEU A 6 62.90 4.47 -13.47
C LEU A 6 63.68 5.29 -14.50
N THR A 7 63.63 6.63 -14.43
CA THR A 7 64.24 7.52 -15.44
C THR A 7 65.48 8.27 -14.95
N GLN A 8 65.79 8.23 -13.64
CA GLN A 8 66.80 9.11 -13.01
C GLN A 8 67.73 8.41 -11.99
N GLY A 9 67.57 7.11 -11.68
CA GLY A 9 68.34 6.43 -10.63
C GLY A 9 68.84 5.02 -10.96
N ASP A 10 69.82 4.55 -10.19
CA ASP A 10 70.31 3.15 -10.22
C ASP A 10 69.27 2.19 -9.61
N TRP A 11 69.36 0.89 -9.91
CA TRP A 11 68.41 -0.13 -9.48
C TRP A 11 68.21 -0.16 -7.96
N GLU A 12 69.28 0.10 -7.19
CA GLU A 12 69.23 0.19 -5.73
C GLU A 12 68.35 1.35 -5.24
N HIS A 13 68.40 2.49 -5.92
CA HIS A 13 67.57 3.66 -5.62
C HIS A 13 66.09 3.39 -5.93
N VAL A 14 65.81 2.72 -7.05
CA VAL A 14 64.43 2.31 -7.42
C VAL A 14 63.85 1.38 -6.36
N HIS A 15 64.63 0.38 -5.94
CA HIS A 15 64.21 -0.58 -4.92
C HIS A 15 63.96 0.10 -3.56
N ALA A 16 64.85 1.01 -3.14
CA ALA A 16 64.70 1.75 -1.89
C ALA A 16 63.41 2.61 -1.88
N VAL A 17 63.14 3.34 -2.97
CA VAL A 17 61.92 4.16 -3.09
C VAL A 17 60.68 3.27 -3.05
N TRP A 18 60.66 2.14 -3.76
CA TRP A 18 59.51 1.24 -3.72
C TRP A 18 59.29 0.61 -2.34
N TYR A 19 60.36 0.26 -1.63
CA TYR A 19 60.30 -0.25 -0.26
C TYR A 19 59.74 0.80 0.71
N THR A 20 60.25 2.04 0.65
CA THR A 20 59.79 3.13 1.53
C THR A 20 58.31 3.47 1.34
N TRP A 21 57.81 3.38 0.10
CA TRP A 21 56.42 3.72 -0.22
C TRP A 21 55.48 2.50 -0.30
N GLN A 22 55.97 1.31 0.05
CA GLN A 22 55.20 0.06 0.01
C GLN A 22 53.92 0.13 0.83
N SER A 23 53.97 0.74 2.02
CA SER A 23 52.82 0.91 2.90
C SER A 23 51.75 1.82 2.30
N LEU A 24 52.16 2.92 1.65
CA LEU A 24 51.24 3.81 0.94
C LEU A 24 50.60 3.12 -0.26
N ASN A 25 51.38 2.41 -1.07
CA ASN A 25 50.86 1.65 -2.21
C ASN A 25 49.88 0.57 -1.75
N THR A 26 50.21 -0.15 -0.68
CA THR A 26 49.31 -1.14 -0.05
C THR A 26 48.03 -0.47 0.45
N GLY A 27 48.13 0.70 1.08
CA GLY A 27 46.99 1.47 1.57
C GLY A 27 46.06 1.93 0.44
N ILE A 28 46.61 2.46 -0.66
CA ILE A 28 45.83 2.89 -1.83
C ILE A 28 45.15 1.70 -2.49
N LEU A 29 45.85 0.57 -2.66
CA LEU A 29 45.26 -0.64 -3.23
C LEU A 29 44.17 -1.22 -2.33
N ALA A 30 44.38 -1.24 -1.01
CA ALA A 30 43.37 -1.67 -0.04
C ALA A 30 42.13 -0.77 -0.07
N PHE A 31 42.33 0.55 -0.20
CA PHE A 31 41.22 1.50 -0.34
C PHE A 31 40.45 1.33 -1.65
N ILE A 32 41.14 1.12 -2.77
CA ILE A 32 40.49 0.83 -4.05
C ILE A 32 39.72 -0.50 -3.96
N ALA A 33 40.33 -1.53 -3.38
CA ALA A 33 39.68 -2.82 -3.17
C ALA A 33 38.43 -2.71 -2.27
N SER A 34 38.47 -1.88 -1.23
CA SER A 34 37.30 -1.67 -0.36
C SER A 34 36.15 -0.95 -1.08
N ILE A 35 36.45 0.01 -1.97
CA ILE A 35 35.44 0.63 -2.84
C ILE A 35 34.79 -0.41 -3.75
N PHE A 36 35.58 -1.25 -4.41
CA PHE A 36 35.06 -2.33 -5.26
C PHE A 36 34.22 -3.33 -4.48
N ALA A 37 34.68 -3.73 -3.29
CA ALA A 37 33.95 -4.63 -2.40
C ALA A 37 32.60 -4.02 -1.97
N LEU A 38 32.59 -2.75 -1.55
CA LEU A 38 31.36 -2.06 -1.15
C LEU A 38 30.36 -1.96 -2.31
N ASN A 39 30.84 -1.64 -3.51
CA ASN A 39 29.99 -1.56 -4.69
C ASN A 39 29.44 -2.94 -5.10
N ALA A 40 30.25 -4.00 -5.00
CA ALA A 40 29.80 -5.37 -5.26
C ALA A 40 28.73 -5.83 -4.26
N VAL A 41 28.88 -5.48 -2.98
CA VAL A 41 27.87 -5.74 -1.95
C VAL A 41 26.57 -5.01 -2.26
N ARG A 42 26.63 -3.69 -2.50
CA ARG A 42 25.45 -2.88 -2.85
C ARG A 42 24.71 -3.43 -4.07
N TYR A 43 25.45 -3.78 -5.13
CA TYR A 43 24.85 -4.36 -6.33
C TYR A 43 24.16 -5.69 -6.05
N THR A 44 24.77 -6.55 -5.23
CA THR A 44 24.21 -7.86 -4.87
C THR A 44 22.97 -7.73 -4.01
N GLU A 45 22.97 -6.81 -3.03
CA GLU A 45 21.82 -6.51 -2.19
C GLU A 45 20.65 -5.95 -3.00
N GLU A 46 20.92 -5.00 -3.90
CA GLU A 46 19.91 -4.43 -4.79
C GLU A 46 19.27 -5.50 -5.67
N LYS A 47 20.08 -6.38 -6.27
CA LYS A 47 19.58 -7.48 -7.11
C LYS A 47 18.79 -8.51 -6.30
N ARG A 48 19.18 -8.77 -5.05
CA ARG A 48 18.44 -9.62 -4.12
C ARG A 48 17.08 -9.01 -3.77
N ARG A 49 17.06 -7.73 -3.41
CA ARG A 49 15.84 -6.96 -3.13
C ARG A 49 14.87 -7.01 -4.31
N GLN A 50 15.34 -6.72 -5.52
CA GLN A 50 14.52 -6.78 -6.72
C GLN A 50 13.92 -8.16 -6.97
N ARG A 51 14.70 -9.23 -6.80
CA ARG A 51 14.20 -10.60 -6.94
C ARG A 51 13.16 -10.95 -5.88
N ASN A 52 13.41 -10.58 -4.63
CA ASN A 52 12.47 -10.79 -3.53
C ASN A 52 11.17 -10.02 -3.79
N PHE A 53 11.26 -8.77 -4.23
CA PHE A 53 10.10 -7.96 -4.57
C PHE A 53 9.29 -8.57 -5.71
N ILE A 54 9.93 -9.06 -6.78
CA ILE A 54 9.24 -9.75 -7.88
C ILE A 54 8.50 -10.99 -7.37
N ALA A 55 9.14 -11.78 -6.51
CA ALA A 55 8.52 -12.97 -5.93
C ALA A 55 7.31 -12.60 -5.04
N ALA A 56 7.44 -11.61 -4.16
CA ALA A 56 6.35 -11.14 -3.31
C ALA A 56 5.19 -10.56 -4.14
N ARG A 57 5.51 -9.72 -5.12
CA ARG A 57 4.53 -9.09 -6.02
C ARG A 57 3.74 -10.12 -6.83
N ALA A 58 4.30 -11.29 -7.13
CA ALA A 58 3.58 -12.34 -7.87
C ALA A 58 2.32 -12.84 -7.14
N PHE A 59 2.26 -12.72 -5.81
CA PHE A 59 1.09 -13.08 -5.01
C PHE A 59 0.10 -11.91 -4.81
N LEU A 60 0.52 -10.69 -5.13
CA LEU A 60 -0.29 -9.49 -4.92
C LEU A 60 -1.61 -9.51 -5.72
N PRO A 61 -1.69 -9.94 -7.00
CA PRO A 61 -2.96 -9.99 -7.71
C PRO A 61 -4.03 -10.84 -7.01
N GLN A 62 -3.64 -11.97 -6.43
CA GLN A 62 -4.55 -12.85 -5.70
C GLN A 62 -5.07 -12.16 -4.43
N ALA A 63 -4.16 -11.59 -3.63
CA ALA A 63 -4.53 -10.85 -2.42
C ALA A 63 -5.44 -9.65 -2.73
N LEU A 64 -5.19 -8.92 -3.82
CA LEU A 64 -6.05 -7.82 -4.26
C LEU A 64 -7.45 -8.32 -4.66
N SER A 65 -7.54 -9.45 -5.36
CA SER A 65 -8.82 -10.06 -5.74
C SER A 65 -9.65 -10.47 -4.53
N GLU A 66 -9.01 -11.08 -3.52
CA GLU A 66 -9.67 -11.45 -2.27
C GLU A 66 -10.16 -10.23 -1.48
N LEU A 67 -9.37 -9.15 -1.47
CA LEU A 67 -9.79 -7.88 -0.87
C LEU A 67 -10.96 -7.25 -1.64
N SER A 68 -10.98 -7.31 -2.98
CA SER A 68 -12.10 -6.84 -3.78
C SER A 68 -13.40 -7.59 -3.43
N THR A 69 -13.34 -8.92 -3.26
CA THR A 69 -14.49 -9.71 -2.78
C THR A 69 -14.95 -9.25 -1.40
N TYR A 70 -14.01 -9.05 -0.47
CA TYR A 70 -14.31 -8.53 0.86
C TYR A 70 -14.99 -7.13 0.81
N PHE A 71 -14.57 -6.25 -0.09
CA PHE A 71 -15.19 -4.93 -0.25
C PHE A 71 -16.61 -5.01 -0.82
N GLU A 72 -16.88 -5.92 -1.74
CA GLU A 72 -18.22 -6.16 -2.26
C GLU A 72 -19.17 -6.71 -1.18
N GLU A 73 -18.69 -7.64 -0.34
CA GLU A 73 -19.45 -8.11 0.81
C GLU A 73 -19.69 -6.99 1.84
N SER A 74 -18.66 -6.16 2.08
CA SER A 74 -18.75 -5.03 3.00
C SER A 74 -19.68 -3.93 2.49
N SER A 75 -19.77 -3.72 1.17
CA SER A 75 -20.65 -2.68 0.62
C SER A 75 -22.12 -3.04 0.81
N LYS A 76 -22.51 -4.30 0.60
CA LYS A 76 -23.88 -4.80 0.87
C LYS A 76 -24.29 -4.48 2.32
N PHE A 77 -23.39 -4.72 3.25
CA PHE A 77 -23.61 -4.50 4.68
C PHE A 77 -23.70 -3.00 5.05
N VAL A 78 -22.76 -2.17 4.57
CA VAL A 78 -22.75 -0.72 4.87
C VAL A 78 -23.92 -0.02 4.19
N ASN A 79 -24.27 -0.39 2.97
CA ASN A 79 -25.40 0.19 2.23
C ASN A 79 -26.72 -0.12 2.92
N GLU A 80 -26.93 -1.36 3.39
CA GLU A 80 -28.11 -1.70 4.19
C GLU A 80 -28.19 -0.83 5.45
N ALA A 81 -27.09 -0.74 6.20
CA ALA A 81 -27.04 0.07 7.41
C ALA A 81 -27.34 1.55 7.11
N TRP A 82 -26.83 2.06 5.99
CA TRP A 82 -27.04 3.45 5.59
C TRP A 82 -28.49 3.75 5.26
N GLU A 83 -29.14 2.90 4.45
CA GLU A 83 -30.56 3.04 4.13
C GLU A 83 -31.44 2.95 5.39
N ARG A 84 -31.12 2.03 6.28
CA ARG A 84 -31.85 1.88 7.55
C ARG A 84 -31.65 3.05 8.52
N ALA A 85 -30.47 3.67 8.51
CA ALA A 85 -30.25 4.89 9.29
C ALA A 85 -31.05 6.09 8.75
N LYS A 86 -31.35 6.14 7.44
CA LYS A 86 -32.23 7.17 6.86
C LYS A 86 -33.68 6.98 7.33
N ASP A 87 -34.11 5.74 7.52
CA ASP A 87 -35.43 5.42 8.07
C ASP A 87 -35.50 5.72 9.57
N LYS A 88 -36.12 6.85 9.90
CA LYS A 88 -36.30 7.30 11.29
C LYS A 88 -37.17 6.36 12.14
N SER A 89 -37.93 5.46 11.52
CA SER A 89 -38.85 4.55 12.21
C SER A 89 -38.18 3.28 12.76
N ASP A 90 -37.10 2.82 12.12
CA ASP A 90 -36.38 1.60 12.52
C ASP A 90 -35.48 1.82 13.76
N HIS A 91 -35.03 3.07 13.98
CA HIS A 91 -34.13 3.44 15.08
C HIS A 91 -32.84 2.59 15.16
N CYS A 92 -32.48 1.88 14.08
CA CYS A 92 -31.35 0.95 14.03
C CYS A 92 -31.40 -0.17 15.09
N LYS A 93 -32.58 -0.54 15.60
CA LYS A 93 -32.71 -1.53 16.70
C LYS A 93 -32.91 -2.97 16.23
N THR A 94 -33.16 -3.18 14.94
CA THR A 94 -33.27 -4.54 14.40
C THR A 94 -31.93 -4.99 13.80
N PRO A 95 -31.56 -6.29 13.88
CA PRO A 95 -30.35 -6.80 13.24
C PRO A 95 -30.34 -6.54 11.73
N LEU A 96 -29.15 -6.33 11.16
CA LEU A 96 -28.97 -6.27 9.70
C LEU A 96 -29.32 -7.64 9.08
N LYS A 97 -29.70 -7.65 7.79
CA LYS A 97 -30.06 -8.88 7.05
C LYS A 97 -28.90 -9.86 7.08
N GLU A 98 -27.71 -9.34 6.79
CA GLU A 98 -26.46 -10.05 6.99
C GLU A 98 -26.04 -9.91 8.46
N LYS A 99 -26.09 -11.01 9.21
CA LYS A 99 -25.81 -11.01 10.65
C LYS A 99 -24.31 -11.03 10.96
N ASP A 100 -23.53 -11.62 10.07
CA ASP A 100 -22.10 -11.80 10.26
C ASP A 100 -21.32 -10.68 9.58
N CYS A 101 -20.34 -10.13 10.31
CA CYS A 101 -19.36 -9.23 9.71
C CYS A 101 -18.64 -9.95 8.57
N PRO A 102 -18.49 -9.33 7.39
CA PRO A 102 -17.65 -9.87 6.33
C PRO A 102 -16.28 -10.25 6.87
N LYS A 103 -15.81 -11.44 6.50
CA LYS A 103 -14.55 -11.98 7.00
C LYS A 103 -13.42 -11.42 6.15
N LEU A 104 -12.42 -10.84 6.80
CA LEU A 104 -11.19 -10.48 6.09
C LEU A 104 -10.55 -11.76 5.52
N PRO A 105 -9.97 -11.70 4.31
CA PRO A 105 -9.26 -12.83 3.76
C PRO A 105 -8.05 -13.19 4.63
N ASP A 106 -7.64 -14.44 4.56
CA ASP A 106 -6.42 -14.91 5.21
C ASP A 106 -5.21 -14.61 4.31
N GLY A 107 -4.04 -14.35 4.90
CA GLY A 107 -2.78 -14.27 4.14
C GLY A 107 -2.48 -12.94 3.42
N TYR A 108 -3.47 -12.07 3.14
CA TYR A 108 -3.18 -10.76 2.51
C TYR A 108 -2.15 -9.94 3.28
N GLN A 109 -2.16 -10.03 4.62
CA GLN A 109 -1.23 -9.32 5.50
C GLN A 109 0.22 -9.71 5.22
N GLN A 110 0.46 -11.00 5.00
CA GLN A 110 1.79 -11.51 4.71
C GLN A 110 2.25 -11.05 3.32
N VAL A 111 1.37 -11.14 2.31
CA VAL A 111 1.67 -10.65 0.96
C VAL A 111 2.00 -9.16 0.95
N PHE A 112 1.21 -8.33 1.64
CA PHE A 112 1.48 -6.91 1.75
C PHE A 112 2.78 -6.63 2.50
N LYS A 113 3.03 -7.31 3.63
CA LYS A 113 4.27 -7.17 4.41
C LYS A 113 5.50 -7.49 3.57
N ASP A 114 5.47 -8.57 2.81
CA ASP A 114 6.59 -9.00 1.97
C ASP A 114 6.82 -8.01 0.83
N CYS A 115 5.75 -7.49 0.22
CA CYS A 115 5.85 -6.43 -0.79
C CYS A 115 6.43 -5.14 -0.19
N ILE A 116 5.92 -4.68 0.94
CA ILE A 116 6.36 -3.44 1.62
C ILE A 116 7.84 -3.50 1.97
N SER A 117 8.32 -4.66 2.44
CA SER A 117 9.70 -4.81 2.90
C SER A 117 10.75 -4.68 1.79
N GLU A 118 10.36 -4.95 0.54
CA GLU A 118 11.27 -5.03 -0.61
C GLU A 118 10.96 -3.97 -1.69
N ALA A 119 9.86 -3.25 -1.56
CA ALA A 119 9.38 -2.23 -2.50
C ALA A 119 10.19 -0.93 -2.47
N SER A 120 10.01 -0.10 -3.51
CA SER A 120 10.40 1.31 -3.44
C SER A 120 9.56 2.05 -2.39
N PRO A 121 10.06 3.16 -1.81
CA PRO A 121 9.35 3.91 -0.77
C PRO A 121 7.91 4.28 -1.17
N GLU A 122 7.68 4.73 -2.40
CA GLU A 122 6.36 5.13 -2.88
C GLU A 122 5.34 3.97 -2.87
N VAL A 123 5.77 2.78 -3.30
CA VAL A 123 4.91 1.59 -3.32
C VAL A 123 4.68 1.08 -1.89
N ALA A 124 5.74 1.08 -1.07
CA ALA A 124 5.66 0.67 0.33
C ALA A 124 4.68 1.54 1.13
N GLU A 125 4.77 2.87 0.99
CA GLU A 125 3.86 3.83 1.62
C GLU A 125 2.41 3.63 1.18
N HIS A 126 2.17 3.41 -0.11
CA HIS A 126 0.83 3.18 -0.63
C HIS A 126 0.21 1.88 -0.12
N LEU A 127 0.96 0.77 -0.12
CA LEU A 127 0.51 -0.50 0.43
C LEU A 127 0.26 -0.42 1.94
N ALA A 128 1.13 0.28 2.68
CA ALA A 128 0.94 0.51 4.10
C ALA A 128 -0.30 1.36 4.38
N TYR A 129 -0.56 2.40 3.58
CA TYR A 129 -1.77 3.21 3.67
C TYR A 129 -3.04 2.38 3.48
N ILE A 130 -3.08 1.51 2.47
CA ILE A 130 -4.21 0.58 2.26
C ILE A 130 -4.41 -0.32 3.48
N LEU A 131 -3.33 -0.89 4.05
CA LEU A 131 -3.44 -1.75 5.25
C LEU A 131 -4.04 -1.00 6.44
N VAL A 132 -3.57 0.22 6.73
CA VAL A 132 -4.10 1.05 7.82
C VAL A 132 -5.59 1.32 7.61
N ARG A 133 -5.96 1.75 6.40
CA ARG A 133 -7.35 2.07 6.05
C ARG A 133 -8.25 0.83 6.12
N LEU A 134 -7.77 -0.33 5.68
CA LEU A 134 -8.47 -1.60 5.76
C LEU A 134 -8.74 -2.01 7.21
N GLN A 135 -7.74 -1.88 8.09
CA GLN A 135 -7.90 -2.18 9.53
C GLN A 135 -8.93 -1.27 10.19
N ILE A 136 -8.89 0.04 9.88
CA ILE A 136 -9.89 1.01 10.35
C ILE A 136 -11.29 0.61 9.86
N HIS A 137 -11.43 0.32 8.57
CA HIS A 137 -12.70 -0.10 7.99
C HIS A 137 -13.24 -1.35 8.66
N HIS A 138 -12.44 -2.41 8.77
CA HIS A 138 -12.87 -3.66 9.40
C HIS A 138 -13.25 -3.50 10.88
N SER A 139 -12.54 -2.65 11.63
CA SER A 139 -12.90 -2.30 13.01
C SER A 139 -14.27 -1.61 13.08
N ARG A 140 -14.54 -0.67 12.16
CA ARG A 140 -15.84 0.01 12.04
C ARG A 140 -16.95 -0.97 11.67
N MET A 141 -16.69 -1.92 10.77
CA MET A 141 -17.65 -2.98 10.40
C MET A 141 -18.07 -3.82 11.61
N LYS A 142 -17.10 -4.28 12.41
CA LYS A 142 -17.38 -5.00 13.66
C LYS A 142 -18.19 -4.17 14.65
N SER A 143 -17.92 -2.87 14.74
CA SER A 143 -18.71 -1.94 15.57
C SER A 143 -20.12 -1.75 15.04
N LEU A 144 -20.29 -1.74 13.72
CA LEU A 144 -21.57 -1.54 13.05
C LEU A 144 -22.53 -2.71 13.32
N VAL A 145 -22.05 -3.96 13.25
CA VAL A 145 -22.83 -5.16 13.64
C VAL A 145 -23.40 -5.02 15.05
N LYS A 146 -22.58 -4.58 16.02
CA LYS A 146 -23.02 -4.39 17.41
C LYS A 146 -24.04 -3.26 17.55
N SER A 147 -23.90 -2.23 16.73
CA SER A 147 -24.75 -1.04 16.77
C SER A 147 -26.16 -1.31 16.24
N PHE A 148 -26.31 -2.25 15.31
CA PHE A 148 -27.59 -2.73 14.81
C PHE A 148 -28.04 -3.97 15.58
N SER A 149 -28.31 -3.80 16.87
CA SER A 149 -28.82 -4.87 17.74
C SER A 149 -29.89 -4.31 18.69
N ALA A 150 -30.78 -5.18 19.17
CA ALA A 150 -31.88 -4.78 20.05
C ALA A 150 -31.38 -4.10 21.35
N ASP A 151 -30.20 -4.53 21.82
CA ASP A 151 -29.55 -4.05 23.04
C ASP A 151 -28.62 -2.84 22.80
N SER A 152 -28.52 -2.36 21.56
CA SER A 152 -27.68 -1.22 21.23
C SER A 152 -28.24 0.08 21.81
N HIS A 153 -27.38 0.83 22.49
CA HIS A 153 -27.63 2.21 22.92
C HIS A 153 -27.08 3.25 21.94
N THR A 154 -26.51 2.82 20.80
CA THR A 154 -25.84 3.70 19.84
C THR A 154 -26.76 4.01 18.68
N ILE A 155 -27.06 5.29 18.46
CA ILE A 155 -27.79 5.76 17.27
C ILE A 155 -26.78 5.97 16.14
N GLN A 156 -27.06 5.39 14.97
CA GLN A 156 -26.24 5.58 13.78
C GLN A 156 -26.73 6.76 12.96
N ALA A 157 -25.87 7.77 12.77
CA ALA A 157 -26.19 8.92 11.94
C ALA A 157 -25.97 8.59 10.45
N PRO A 158 -26.93 8.90 9.55
CA PRO A 158 -26.78 8.66 8.10
C PRO A 158 -25.51 9.26 7.50
N SER A 159 -25.09 10.43 7.97
CA SER A 159 -23.86 11.11 7.52
C SER A 159 -22.59 10.31 7.83
N ASN A 160 -22.55 9.63 8.98
CA ASN A 160 -21.40 8.81 9.37
C ASN A 160 -21.31 7.55 8.50
N LEU A 161 -22.44 6.94 8.17
CA LEU A 161 -22.49 5.77 7.29
C LEU A 161 -22.20 6.14 5.84
N MET A 162 -22.69 7.28 5.36
CA MET A 162 -22.29 7.84 4.06
C MET A 162 -20.76 8.02 3.97
N ALA A 163 -20.12 8.55 5.02
CA ALA A 163 -18.66 8.65 5.08
C ALA A 163 -17.98 7.28 5.08
N GLN A 164 -18.61 6.24 5.62
CA GLN A 164 -18.11 4.85 5.53
C GLN A 164 -18.25 4.27 4.12
N VAL A 165 -19.36 4.53 3.42
CA VAL A 165 -19.55 4.17 2.00
C VAL A 165 -18.46 4.81 1.15
N PHE A 166 -18.21 6.11 1.34
CA PHE A 166 -17.11 6.82 0.68
C PHE A 166 -15.74 6.22 1.00
N ALA A 167 -15.44 5.96 2.28
CA ALA A 167 -14.16 5.40 2.70
C ALA A 167 -13.93 3.96 2.17
N LEU A 168 -14.99 3.18 2.01
CA LEU A 168 -14.95 1.86 1.38
C LEU A 168 -14.66 1.99 -0.12
N ALA A 169 -15.24 2.99 -0.80
CA ALA A 169 -15.03 3.20 -2.23
C ALA A 169 -13.60 3.67 -2.50
N GLU A 170 -13.05 4.50 -1.62
CA GLU A 170 -11.64 4.86 -1.64
C GLU A 170 -10.75 3.61 -1.53
N LEU A 171 -11.03 2.71 -0.58
CA LEU A 171 -10.27 1.47 -0.41
C LEU A 171 -10.32 0.58 -1.65
N GLN A 172 -11.50 0.34 -2.22
CA GLN A 172 -11.65 -0.46 -3.43
C GLN A 172 -10.98 0.22 -4.63
N GLY A 173 -11.09 1.55 -4.75
CA GLY A 173 -10.41 2.32 -5.78
C GLY A 173 -8.88 2.19 -5.72
N LEU A 174 -8.29 2.31 -4.53
CA LEU A 174 -6.84 2.16 -4.32
C LEU A 174 -6.37 0.74 -4.66
N VAL A 175 -7.12 -0.28 -4.24
CA VAL A 175 -6.84 -1.68 -4.60
C VAL A 175 -6.95 -1.90 -6.11
N ASN A 176 -7.96 -1.29 -6.76
CA ASN A 176 -8.17 -1.41 -8.19
C ASN A 176 -7.00 -0.82 -9.01
N GLN A 177 -6.43 0.31 -8.58
CA GLN A 177 -5.25 0.92 -9.22
C GLN A 177 -4.03 -0.02 -9.20
N LEU A 178 -3.89 -0.87 -8.18
CA LEU A 178 -2.76 -1.77 -8.03
C LEU A 178 -2.77 -2.97 -9.00
N PHE A 179 -3.90 -3.34 -9.62
CA PHE A 179 -3.97 -4.56 -10.45
C PHE A 179 -3.04 -4.54 -11.67
N LYS A 180 -2.84 -3.39 -12.31
CA LYS A 180 -1.93 -3.32 -13.48
C LYS A 180 -0.47 -3.40 -13.02
N PHE A 181 -0.16 -2.75 -11.91
CA PHE A 181 1.17 -2.79 -11.28
C PHE A 181 1.52 -4.20 -10.78
N SER A 182 0.61 -4.86 -10.07
CA SER A 182 0.81 -6.20 -9.50
C SER A 182 1.05 -7.26 -10.58
N ARG A 183 0.36 -7.14 -11.73
CA ARG A 183 0.55 -8.01 -12.90
C ARG A 183 1.79 -7.67 -13.73
N GLY A 184 2.50 -6.58 -13.42
CA GLY A 184 3.65 -6.12 -14.19
C GLY A 184 3.31 -5.59 -15.58
N THR A 185 2.03 -5.22 -15.83
CA THR A 185 1.58 -4.70 -17.13
C THR A 185 1.64 -3.18 -17.23
N ALA A 186 1.79 -2.49 -16.10
CA ALA A 186 2.02 -1.05 -16.03
C ALA A 186 2.95 -0.70 -14.85
N PRO A 187 3.63 0.47 -14.89
CA PRO A 187 4.31 1.00 -13.72
C PRO A 187 3.32 1.31 -12.59
N PHE A 188 3.84 1.55 -11.39
CA PHE A 188 3.04 1.96 -10.24
C PHE A 188 2.37 3.31 -10.54
N ASP A 189 1.05 3.38 -10.32
CA ASP A 189 0.26 4.60 -10.47
C ASP A 189 -0.10 5.14 -9.09
N ASN A 190 0.50 6.27 -8.73
CA ASN A 190 0.28 6.95 -7.46
C ASN A 190 -0.67 8.16 -7.61
N LYS A 191 -1.34 8.31 -8.75
CA LYS A 191 -2.26 9.43 -8.96
C LYS A 191 -3.43 9.33 -7.97
N PRO A 192 -3.92 10.49 -7.46
CA PRO A 192 -5.15 10.53 -6.69
C PRO A 192 -6.30 9.85 -7.46
N LEU A 193 -7.20 9.20 -6.74
CA LEU A 193 -8.40 8.63 -7.33
C LEU A 193 -9.24 9.76 -7.94
N SER A 194 -9.68 9.54 -9.17
CA SER A 194 -10.67 10.40 -9.82
C SER A 194 -12.06 10.13 -9.26
N VAL A 195 -12.98 11.07 -9.43
CA VAL A 195 -14.38 10.89 -9.05
C VAL A 195 -14.98 9.64 -9.73
N ASP A 196 -14.64 9.40 -10.99
CA ASP A 196 -15.10 8.23 -11.75
C ASP A 196 -14.71 6.90 -11.10
N ASN A 197 -13.58 6.86 -10.38
CA ASN A 197 -13.19 5.66 -9.64
C ASN A 197 -14.16 5.35 -8.50
N PHE A 198 -14.69 6.38 -7.82
CA PHE A 198 -15.69 6.21 -6.77
C PHE A 198 -17.03 5.82 -7.35
N TYR A 199 -17.48 6.50 -8.41
CA TYR A 199 -18.75 6.19 -9.07
C TYR A 199 -18.78 4.77 -9.61
N SER A 200 -17.69 4.34 -10.26
CA SER A 200 -17.54 2.94 -10.68
C SER A 200 -17.67 1.95 -9.52
N CYS A 201 -17.24 2.30 -8.31
CA CYS A 201 -17.43 1.45 -7.12
C CYS A 201 -18.90 1.45 -6.68
N TYR A 202 -19.55 2.61 -6.63
CA TYR A 202 -20.96 2.74 -6.27
C TYR A 202 -21.86 1.96 -7.22
N ASP A 203 -21.64 2.09 -8.53
CA ASP A 203 -22.38 1.35 -9.55
C ASP A 203 -22.24 -0.16 -9.37
N ASN A 204 -21.02 -0.65 -9.11
CA ASN A 204 -20.77 -2.07 -8.84
C ASN A 204 -21.48 -2.57 -7.58
N TRP A 205 -21.84 -1.69 -6.65
CA TRP A 205 -22.56 -2.03 -5.43
C TRP A 205 -24.06 -1.76 -5.52
N GLY A 206 -24.56 -1.34 -6.69
CA GLY A 206 -25.96 -0.99 -6.91
C GLY A 206 -26.40 0.30 -6.22
N VAL A 207 -25.47 1.23 -5.96
CA VAL A 207 -25.77 2.56 -5.43
C VAL A 207 -25.84 3.54 -6.59
N ASP A 208 -27.05 3.96 -6.96
CA ASP A 208 -27.24 5.02 -7.95
C ASP A 208 -26.80 6.37 -7.37
N ILE A 209 -25.74 6.93 -7.94
CA ILE A 209 -25.17 8.19 -7.47
C ILE A 209 -26.00 9.41 -7.91
N ASP A 210 -26.73 9.31 -9.01
CA ASP A 210 -27.56 10.39 -9.54
C ASP A 210 -28.87 10.53 -8.75
N GLU A 211 -29.30 9.48 -8.06
CA GLU A 211 -30.40 9.53 -7.09
C GLU A 211 -29.94 9.98 -5.68
N ASN A 212 -28.65 10.22 -5.47
CA ASN A 212 -28.07 10.46 -4.14
C ASN A 212 -27.15 11.68 -4.08
N ASP A 213 -27.75 12.86 -4.27
CA ASP A 213 -27.07 14.17 -4.29
C ASP A 213 -26.09 14.37 -3.10
N ASN A 214 -26.46 13.93 -1.90
CA ASN A 214 -25.60 14.07 -0.72
C ASN A 214 -24.28 13.30 -0.86
N LEU A 215 -24.33 12.06 -1.35
CA LEU A 215 -23.13 11.24 -1.55
C LEU A 215 -22.33 11.75 -2.75
N LYS A 216 -23.00 12.21 -3.80
CA LYS A 216 -22.38 12.83 -4.98
C LYS A 216 -21.57 14.06 -4.59
N ASP A 217 -22.21 15.04 -3.94
CA ASP A 217 -21.58 16.25 -3.44
C ASP A 217 -20.46 15.96 -2.44
N PHE A 218 -20.65 14.95 -1.58
CA PHE A 218 -19.61 14.55 -0.63
C PHE A 218 -18.39 13.98 -1.34
N THR A 219 -18.60 13.13 -2.35
CA THR A 219 -17.53 12.51 -3.13
C THR A 219 -16.77 13.55 -3.94
N GLU A 220 -17.47 14.40 -4.69
CA GLU A 220 -16.83 15.45 -5.49
C GLU A 220 -15.98 16.39 -4.64
N ARG A 221 -16.43 16.75 -3.44
CA ARG A 221 -15.67 17.60 -2.50
C ARG A 221 -14.46 16.91 -1.85
N ASN A 222 -14.42 15.58 -1.81
CA ASN A 222 -13.43 14.85 -1.00
C ASN A 222 -12.57 13.84 -1.78
N HIS A 223 -12.89 13.48 -3.03
CA HIS A 223 -12.18 12.46 -3.81
C HIS A 223 -10.66 12.70 -3.93
N SER A 224 -10.25 13.95 -4.07
CA SER A 224 -8.85 14.35 -4.25
C SER A 224 -8.05 14.42 -2.95
N LYS A 225 -8.74 14.38 -1.80
CA LYS A 225 -8.11 14.41 -0.48
C LYS A 225 -7.67 13.00 -0.14
N ARG A 226 -6.38 12.70 -0.26
CA ARG A 226 -5.81 11.62 0.54
C ARG A 226 -6.01 11.99 2.00
N TRP A 227 -6.80 11.21 2.73
CA TRP A 227 -6.92 11.35 4.16
C TRP A 227 -5.61 10.87 4.80
N ASN A 228 -4.60 11.74 4.76
CA ASN A 228 -3.51 11.69 5.71
C ASN A 228 -4.15 11.95 7.07
N THR A 229 -4.18 10.92 7.92
CA THR A 229 -4.52 11.03 9.34
C THR A 229 -3.90 12.25 9.99
#